data_AF-A0AAV4BPB2-F1
#
_entry.id   AF-A0AAV4BPB2-F1
#
_cell.length_a   1.000
_cell.length_b   1.000
_cell.length_c   1.000
_cell.angle_alpha   90.00
_cell.angle_beta   90.00
_cell.angle_gamma   90.00
#
_symmetry.space_group_name_H-M   'P 1'
#
loop_
_entity.id
_entity.type
_entity.pdbx_description
1 polymer ?
#
loop_
_entity_poly.entity_id
_entity_poly.type
_entity_poly.pdbx_seq_one_letter_code
_entity_poly.pdbx_strand_id
1 'polypeptide(L)'
;MPDSFNISGKIYEMKDYIFKSDLVVKYGTAAMTDSLSRQRAGHMSHHNHGKYTLHVLRDTILQGRQLRFQSFNNYRARFNLPPYKTFEELTGETKMAAELERLYGDVDAVEMFVGMLLEKRRRRALFGSTIVDMGAPFSVKGLLANPICSPMYWRPSTFGGERGFEIVKTATLEKLFCANIKGKCPLVSLQVPEYVEGDTDEANNFDFRPRDEL
;
A
#
# COMPACT_ATOMS: atom_id res chain seq x y z
N MET A 1 1.35 -6.21 -5.04
CA MET A 1 1.71 -7.64 -4.88
C MET A 1 2.82 -7.97 -5.85
N PRO A 2 3.78 -8.85 -5.52
CA PRO A 2 4.76 -9.34 -6.50
C PRO A 2 4.13 -10.38 -7.43
N ASP A 3 4.82 -10.74 -8.51
CA ASP A 3 4.39 -11.79 -9.45
C ASP A 3 4.52 -13.20 -8.87
N SER A 4 5.52 -13.40 -8.00
CA SER A 4 5.80 -14.65 -7.29
C SER A 4 6.35 -14.36 -5.90
N PHE A 5 6.41 -15.36 -5.02
CA PHE A 5 6.98 -15.25 -3.68
C PHE A 5 8.29 -16.03 -3.58
N ASN A 6 9.36 -15.37 -3.16
CA ASN A 6 10.62 -16.04 -2.88
C ASN A 6 10.68 -16.36 -1.38
N ILE A 7 10.67 -17.65 -1.04
CA ILE A 7 10.74 -18.13 0.34
C ILE A 7 12.00 -18.97 0.48
N SER A 8 13.01 -18.43 1.17
CA SER A 8 14.31 -19.07 1.38
C SER A 8 14.98 -19.59 0.10
N GLY A 9 14.92 -18.80 -0.98
CA GLY A 9 15.50 -19.12 -2.29
C GLY A 9 14.60 -19.95 -3.21
N LYS A 10 13.46 -20.44 -2.72
CA LYS A 10 12.47 -21.13 -3.56
C LYS A 10 11.39 -20.16 -4.04
N ILE A 11 11.18 -20.12 -5.34
CA ILE A 11 10.14 -19.30 -5.97
C ILE A 11 8.82 -20.06 -5.98
N TYR A 12 7.76 -19.37 -5.55
CA TYR A 12 6.38 -19.82 -5.53
C TYR A 12 5.54 -18.89 -6.40
N GLU A 13 5.00 -19.42 -7.49
CA GLU A 13 3.98 -18.71 -8.27
C GLU A 13 2.73 -18.47 -7.43
N MET A 14 1.94 -17.44 -7.75
CA MET A 14 0.73 -17.09 -6.97
C MET A 14 -0.22 -18.28 -6.75
N LYS A 15 -0.44 -19.13 -7.77
CA LYS A 15 -1.28 -20.34 -7.65
C LYS A 15 -0.77 -21.36 -6.63
N ASP A 16 0.54 -21.37 -6.40
CA ASP A 16 1.25 -22.29 -5.51
C ASP A 16 1.52 -21.65 -4.14
N TYR A 17 1.11 -20.40 -3.94
CA TYR A 17 1.21 -19.67 -2.68
C TYR A 17 -0.16 -19.43 -2.04
N ILE A 18 -1.15 -19.01 -2.83
CA ILE A 18 -2.51 -18.74 -2.35
C ILE A 18 -3.12 -20.02 -1.77
N PHE A 19 -3.74 -19.92 -0.60
CA PHE A 19 -4.34 -21.03 0.17
C PHE A 19 -3.36 -22.13 0.60
N LYS A 20 -2.04 -21.94 0.50
CA LYS A 20 -1.02 -22.87 1.02
C LYS A 20 -0.59 -22.53 2.43
N SER A 21 -1.46 -22.84 3.39
CA SER A 21 -1.20 -22.63 4.82
C SER A 21 -0.07 -23.49 5.38
N ASP A 22 0.33 -24.56 4.68
CA ASP A 22 1.44 -25.42 5.07
C ASP A 22 2.82 -24.77 4.90
N LEU A 23 2.94 -23.73 4.06
CA LEU A 23 4.22 -23.05 3.83
C LEU A 23 4.81 -22.48 5.12
N VAL A 24 4.00 -21.82 5.96
CA VAL A 24 4.49 -21.27 7.23
C VAL A 24 4.91 -22.37 8.21
N VAL A 25 4.23 -23.51 8.21
CA VAL A 25 4.58 -24.67 9.06
C VAL A 25 5.88 -25.30 8.57
N LYS A 26 6.04 -25.42 7.25
CA LYS A 26 7.22 -26.01 6.61
C LYS A 26 8.48 -25.18 6.81
N TYR A 27 8.42 -23.87 6.56
CA TYR A 27 9.59 -22.98 6.65
C TYR A 27 9.80 -22.42 8.05
N GLY A 28 8.75 -22.35 8.85
CA GLY A 28 8.74 -21.66 10.13
C GLY A 28 8.67 -20.13 9.97
N THR A 29 8.21 -19.48 11.04
CA THR A 29 8.01 -18.01 11.06
C THR A 29 9.30 -17.24 10.79
N ALA A 30 10.45 -17.71 11.29
CA ALA A 30 11.75 -17.05 11.10
C ALA A 30 12.11 -16.87 9.62
N ALA A 31 12.07 -17.96 8.86
CA ALA A 31 12.44 -17.98 7.46
C ALA A 31 11.43 -17.22 6.59
N MET A 32 10.13 -17.32 6.92
CA MET A 32 9.08 -16.55 6.27
C MET A 32 9.28 -15.04 6.47
N THR A 33 9.49 -14.60 7.71
CA THR A 33 9.71 -13.18 8.03
C THR A 33 10.95 -12.62 7.36
N ASP A 34 12.08 -13.34 7.37
CA ASP A 34 13.30 -12.91 6.68
C ASP A 34 13.07 -12.78 5.17
N SER A 35 12.44 -13.79 4.55
CA SER A 35 12.18 -13.80 3.11
C SER A 35 11.26 -12.65 2.68
N LEU A 36 10.17 -12.42 3.42
CA LEU A 36 9.22 -11.34 3.12
C LEU A 36 9.80 -9.95 3.40
N SER A 37 10.67 -9.80 4.40
CA SER A 37 11.34 -8.52 4.69
C SER A 37 12.38 -8.15 3.62
N ARG A 38 12.88 -9.14 2.86
CA ARG A 38 13.81 -8.93 1.74
C ARG A 38 13.10 -8.73 0.41
N GLN A 39 11.90 -9.29 0.26
CA GLN A 39 11.20 -9.23 -1.01
C GLN A 39 10.49 -7.89 -1.20
N ARG A 40 10.83 -7.21 -2.30
CA ARG A 40 10.22 -5.93 -2.67
C ARG A 40 8.75 -6.08 -3.01
N ALA A 41 7.94 -5.14 -2.51
CA ALA A 41 6.55 -5.02 -2.91
C ALA A 41 6.42 -4.21 -4.21
N GLY A 42 5.42 -4.56 -5.02
CA GLY A 42 5.05 -3.77 -6.19
C GLY A 42 4.55 -2.37 -5.80
N HIS A 43 4.86 -1.38 -6.64
CA HIS A 43 4.40 -0.01 -6.49
C HIS A 43 2.87 0.12 -6.65
N MET A 44 2.25 1.04 -5.92
CA MET A 44 0.82 1.33 -6.03
C MET A 44 0.58 2.35 -7.15
N SER A 45 0.32 1.86 -8.36
CA SER A 45 0.07 2.67 -9.56
C SER A 45 -0.79 1.95 -10.59
N HIS A 46 -1.10 2.66 -11.67
CA HIS A 46 -1.65 2.08 -12.89
C HIS A 46 -0.70 1.02 -13.49
N HIS A 47 -1.25 0.08 -14.27
CA HIS A 47 -0.47 -0.95 -14.98
C HIS A 47 0.41 -1.86 -14.09
N ASN A 48 0.19 -1.88 -12.78
CA ASN A 48 0.97 -2.70 -11.85
C ASN A 48 0.13 -3.69 -11.02
N HIS A 49 -1.04 -4.08 -11.55
CA HIS A 49 -1.89 -5.11 -10.96
C HIS A 49 -1.66 -6.44 -11.68
N GLY A 50 -1.24 -7.47 -10.94
CA GLY A 50 -1.03 -8.80 -11.50
C GLY A 50 -2.34 -9.52 -11.88
N LYS A 51 -2.22 -10.56 -12.70
CA LYS A 51 -3.34 -11.37 -13.22
C LYS A 51 -4.35 -11.80 -12.15
N TYR A 52 -3.87 -12.14 -10.95
CA TYR A 52 -4.71 -12.63 -9.85
C TYR A 52 -5.46 -11.53 -9.11
N THR A 53 -5.05 -10.26 -9.18
CA THR A 53 -5.69 -9.14 -8.47
C THR A 53 -6.41 -8.17 -9.39
N LEU A 54 -6.23 -8.30 -10.72
CA LEU A 54 -6.85 -7.40 -11.69
C LEU A 54 -8.38 -7.36 -11.59
N HIS A 55 -9.02 -8.52 -11.37
CA HIS A 55 -10.47 -8.60 -11.18
C HIS A 55 -10.95 -7.82 -9.93
N VAL A 56 -10.14 -7.80 -8.87
CA VAL A 56 -10.45 -7.05 -7.63
C VAL A 56 -10.47 -5.55 -7.92
N LEU A 57 -9.52 -5.04 -8.71
CA LEU A 57 -9.51 -3.63 -9.12
C LEU A 57 -10.75 -3.29 -9.95
N ARG A 58 -11.09 -4.13 -10.95
CA ARG A 58 -12.31 -3.96 -11.73
C ARG A 58 -13.55 -3.90 -10.83
N ASP A 59 -13.68 -4.84 -9.91
CA ASP A 59 -14.85 -4.94 -9.03
C ASP A 59 -14.91 -3.76 -8.05
N THR A 60 -13.77 -3.23 -7.62
CA THR A 60 -13.67 -2.01 -6.80
C THR A 60 -14.21 -0.79 -7.55
N ILE A 61 -13.87 -0.64 -8.84
CA ILE A 61 -14.40 0.43 -9.70
C ILE A 61 -15.92 0.27 -9.87
N LEU A 62 -16.38 -0.94 -10.20
CA LEU A 62 -17.82 -1.22 -10.35
C LEU A 62 -18.60 -0.95 -9.06
N GLN A 63 -18.04 -1.31 -7.91
CA GLN A 63 -18.63 -1.03 -6.61
C GLN A 63 -18.67 0.47 -6.31
N GLY A 64 -17.62 1.23 -6.67
CA GLY A 64 -17.63 2.69 -6.57
C GLY A 64 -18.81 3.33 -7.34
N ARG A 65 -19.13 2.79 -8.52
CA ARG A 65 -20.30 3.22 -9.31
C ARG A 65 -21.62 2.86 -8.64
N GLN A 66 -21.74 1.66 -8.09
CA GLN A 66 -22.93 1.22 -7.33
C GLN A 66 -23.17 2.09 -6.09
N LEU A 67 -22.11 2.42 -5.37
CA LEU A 67 -22.13 3.33 -4.22
C LEU A 67 -22.29 4.80 -4.61
N ARG A 68 -22.30 5.11 -5.92
CA ARG A 68 -22.43 6.44 -6.49
C ARG A 68 -21.41 7.43 -5.89
N PHE A 69 -20.16 6.98 -5.80
CA PHE A 69 -19.07 7.87 -5.40
C PHE A 69 -19.01 9.08 -6.31
N GLN A 70 -18.73 10.24 -5.71
CA GLN A 70 -18.49 11.45 -6.48
C GLN A 70 -17.18 11.36 -7.25
N SER A 71 -16.95 12.31 -8.15
CA SER A 71 -15.71 12.36 -8.92
C SER A 71 -14.49 12.58 -8.03
N PHE A 72 -13.34 12.20 -8.55
CA PHE A 72 -12.05 12.37 -7.90
C PHE A 72 -11.80 13.84 -7.51
N ASN A 73 -12.13 14.81 -8.38
CA ASN A 73 -12.01 16.23 -8.07
C ASN A 73 -12.95 16.69 -6.95
N ASN A 74 -14.16 16.13 -6.83
CA ASN A 74 -15.05 16.43 -5.69
C ASN A 74 -14.45 15.93 -4.37
N TYR A 75 -13.82 14.76 -4.36
CA TYR A 75 -13.08 14.29 -3.19
C TYR A 75 -11.86 15.18 -2.89
N ARG A 76 -11.09 15.59 -3.91
CA ARG A 76 -9.98 16.54 -3.72
C ARG A 76 -10.45 17.83 -3.05
N ALA A 77 -11.51 18.44 -3.57
CA ALA A 77 -12.11 19.65 -2.99
C ALA A 77 -12.56 19.42 -1.54
N ARG A 78 -13.19 18.27 -1.24
CA ARG A 78 -13.60 17.91 0.13
C ARG A 78 -12.43 17.83 1.12
N PHE A 79 -11.23 17.52 0.64
CA PHE A 79 -10.00 17.46 1.44
C PHE A 79 -9.08 18.67 1.21
N ASN A 80 -9.64 19.81 0.76
CA ASN A 80 -8.94 21.08 0.54
C ASN A 80 -7.77 21.00 -0.46
N LEU A 81 -7.83 20.05 -1.40
CA LEU A 81 -6.90 19.97 -2.52
C LEU A 81 -7.49 20.69 -3.73
N PRO A 82 -6.68 21.42 -4.51
CA PRO A 82 -7.14 22.03 -5.74
C PRO A 82 -7.57 20.94 -6.74
N PRO A 83 -8.70 21.08 -7.44
CA PRO A 83 -9.07 20.13 -8.49
C PRO A 83 -8.05 20.17 -9.62
N TYR A 84 -7.81 19.02 -10.25
CA TYR A 84 -7.01 18.95 -11.48
C TYR A 84 -7.78 19.55 -12.64
N LYS A 85 -7.12 20.38 -13.46
CA LYS A 85 -7.74 21.06 -14.60
C LYS A 85 -7.59 20.32 -15.92
N THR A 86 -6.59 19.43 -16.00
CA THR A 86 -6.33 18.61 -17.19
C THR A 86 -5.89 17.22 -16.78
N PHE A 87 -6.04 16.26 -17.70
CA PHE A 87 -5.55 14.90 -17.49
C PHE A 87 -4.02 14.83 -17.35
N GLU A 88 -3.28 15.69 -18.07
CA GLU A 88 -1.82 15.79 -17.92
C GLU A 88 -1.42 16.33 -16.53
N GLU A 89 -2.19 17.24 -15.95
CA GLU A 89 -1.94 17.72 -14.59
C GLU A 89 -2.12 16.58 -13.56
N LEU A 90 -3.12 15.72 -13.77
CA LEU A 90 -3.41 14.54 -12.96
C LEU A 90 -2.30 13.49 -13.08
N THR A 91 -1.95 13.06 -14.29
CA THR A 91 -1.01 11.93 -14.51
C THR A 91 0.45 12.34 -14.48
N GLY A 92 0.75 13.61 -14.79
CA GLY A 92 2.12 14.11 -14.95
C GLY A 92 2.81 13.63 -16.22
N GLU A 93 2.06 13.08 -17.18
CA GLU A 93 2.54 12.56 -18.46
C GLU A 93 1.44 12.67 -19.54
N THR A 94 1.74 12.31 -20.79
CA THR A 94 0.83 12.56 -21.93
C THR A 94 0.10 11.32 -22.45
N LYS A 95 0.64 10.11 -22.25
CA LYS A 95 0.10 8.87 -22.82
C LYS A 95 -1.15 8.40 -22.07
N MET A 96 -1.08 8.29 -20.74
CA MET A 96 -2.24 7.96 -19.92
C MET A 96 -3.23 9.12 -19.87
N ALA A 97 -2.75 10.36 -19.92
CA ALA A 97 -3.62 11.52 -20.01
C ALA A 97 -4.55 11.45 -21.24
N ALA A 98 -4.00 11.18 -22.42
CA ALA A 98 -4.79 11.04 -23.65
C ALA A 98 -5.76 9.84 -23.61
N GLU A 99 -5.36 8.73 -22.99
CA GLU A 99 -6.26 7.58 -22.82
C GLU A 99 -7.42 7.89 -21.89
N LEU A 100 -7.17 8.60 -20.78
CA LEU A 100 -8.21 9.04 -19.86
C LEU A 100 -9.15 10.06 -20.50
N GLU A 101 -8.61 11.00 -21.26
CA GLU A 101 -9.42 12.00 -21.99
C GLU A 101 -10.38 11.32 -22.96
N ARG A 102 -9.91 10.32 -23.71
CA ARG A 102 -10.77 9.54 -24.62
C ARG A 102 -11.87 8.76 -23.89
N LEU A 103 -11.60 8.29 -22.67
CA LEU A 103 -12.54 7.46 -21.91
C LEU A 103 -13.56 8.27 -21.10
N TYR A 104 -13.13 9.37 -20.48
CA TYR A 104 -13.94 10.17 -19.57
C TYR A 104 -14.48 11.45 -20.20
N GLY A 105 -13.82 12.00 -21.22
CA GLY A 105 -14.17 13.27 -21.88
C GLY A 105 -13.90 14.52 -21.03
N ASP A 106 -14.01 14.42 -19.70
CA ASP A 106 -13.81 15.51 -18.75
C ASP A 106 -13.03 15.04 -17.52
N VAL A 107 -12.04 15.82 -17.08
CA VAL A 107 -11.24 15.54 -15.88
C VAL A 107 -12.12 15.52 -14.61
N ASP A 108 -13.19 16.32 -14.60
CA ASP A 108 -14.15 16.35 -13.49
C ASP A 108 -15.05 15.11 -13.43
N ALA A 109 -15.01 14.24 -14.44
CA ALA A 109 -15.74 12.97 -14.48
C ALA A 109 -14.92 11.77 -13.98
N VAL A 110 -13.61 11.94 -13.71
CA VAL A 110 -12.72 10.83 -13.31
C VAL A 110 -13.20 10.19 -12.01
N GLU A 111 -13.35 8.87 -12.01
CA GLU A 111 -13.75 8.09 -10.83
C GLU A 111 -12.67 8.08 -9.74
N MET A 112 -13.08 8.07 -8.48
CA MET A 112 -12.18 8.19 -7.31
C MET A 112 -11.00 7.21 -7.34
N PHE A 113 -11.26 5.90 -7.49
CA PHE A 113 -10.20 4.88 -7.46
C PHE A 113 -9.28 4.94 -8.68
N VAL A 114 -9.81 5.36 -9.83
CA VAL A 114 -9.03 5.55 -11.06
C VAL A 114 -8.08 6.73 -10.87
N GLY A 115 -8.59 7.86 -10.39
CA GLY A 115 -7.79 9.03 -10.05
C GLY A 115 -6.66 8.71 -9.06
N MET A 116 -6.94 7.95 -8.00
CA MET A 116 -5.91 7.59 -7.00
C MET A 116 -4.74 6.77 -7.55
N LEU A 117 -4.99 5.86 -8.51
CA LEU A 117 -3.94 5.00 -9.08
C LEU A 117 -3.16 5.69 -10.22
N LEU A 118 -3.76 6.70 -10.84
CA LEU A 118 -3.18 7.45 -11.95
C LEU A 118 -2.60 8.81 -11.54
N GLU A 119 -2.89 9.28 -10.33
CA GLU A 119 -2.35 10.54 -9.82
C GLU A 119 -0.82 10.49 -9.76
N LYS A 120 -0.19 11.50 -10.36
CA LYS A 120 1.26 11.69 -10.31
C LYS A 120 1.74 11.71 -8.88
N ARG A 121 2.88 11.05 -8.65
CA ARG A 121 3.47 10.94 -7.32
C ARG A 121 4.08 12.27 -6.89
N ARG A 122 4.13 12.48 -5.58
CA ARG A 122 5.04 13.49 -5.02
C ARG A 122 6.48 12.99 -5.17
N ARG A 123 7.41 13.94 -5.36
CA ARG A 123 8.86 13.64 -5.37
C ARG A 123 9.20 12.87 -4.09
N ARG A 124 9.91 11.74 -4.22
CA ARG A 124 10.31 10.86 -3.10
C ARG A 124 9.16 10.22 -2.30
N ALA A 125 7.96 10.12 -2.87
CA ALA A 125 6.81 9.54 -2.18
C ALA A 125 6.27 8.32 -2.93
N LEU A 126 5.75 7.33 -2.21
CA LEU A 126 5.08 6.17 -2.81
C LEU A 126 3.80 6.53 -3.56
N PHE A 127 3.21 7.68 -3.26
CA PHE A 127 1.88 8.04 -3.73
C PHE A 127 1.76 9.47 -4.23
N GLY A 128 0.67 9.76 -4.93
CA GLY A 128 0.18 11.10 -5.20
C GLY A 128 -0.35 11.82 -3.95
N SER A 129 -0.69 13.11 -4.10
CA SER A 129 -1.18 13.93 -2.99
C SER A 129 -2.50 13.42 -2.40
N THR A 130 -3.45 13.03 -3.23
CA THR A 130 -4.83 12.79 -2.81
C THR A 130 -4.93 11.63 -1.84
N ILE A 131 -4.24 10.51 -2.09
CA ILE A 131 -4.31 9.37 -1.18
C ILE A 131 -3.67 9.68 0.19
N VAL A 132 -2.67 10.56 0.26
CA VAL A 132 -2.04 10.97 1.53
C VAL A 132 -2.97 11.91 2.29
N ASP A 133 -3.42 12.98 1.65
CA ASP A 133 -4.26 14.00 2.28
C ASP A 133 -5.67 13.49 2.62
N MET A 134 -6.18 12.52 1.86
CA MET A 134 -7.44 11.83 2.17
C MET A 134 -7.23 10.72 3.20
N GLY A 135 -6.20 9.88 3.02
CA GLY A 135 -5.96 8.70 3.84
C GLY A 135 -5.46 9.02 5.25
N ALA A 136 -4.63 10.06 5.42
CA ALA A 136 -4.04 10.39 6.71
C ALA A 136 -5.09 10.77 7.78
N PRO A 137 -6.09 11.64 7.50
CA PRO A 137 -7.16 11.92 8.46
C PRO A 137 -7.93 10.67 8.88
N PHE A 138 -8.27 9.78 7.95
CA PHE A 138 -8.97 8.53 8.27
C PHE A 138 -8.11 7.58 9.09
N SER A 139 -6.83 7.41 8.73
CA SER A 139 -5.89 6.55 9.43
C SER A 139 -5.65 7.03 10.87
N VAL A 140 -5.28 8.32 11.04
CA VAL A 140 -5.02 8.90 12.35
C VAL A 140 -6.28 8.89 13.22
N LYS A 141 -7.45 9.20 12.64
CA LYS A 141 -8.71 9.11 13.36
C LYS A 141 -9.00 7.67 13.81
N GLY A 142 -8.83 6.69 12.94
CA GLY A 142 -9.03 5.27 13.27
C GLY A 142 -8.10 4.78 14.39
N LEU A 143 -6.85 5.22 14.39
CA LEU A 143 -5.87 4.89 15.43
C LEU A 143 -6.20 5.57 16.76
N LEU A 144 -6.32 6.90 16.78
CA LEU A 144 -6.42 7.70 18.00
C LEU A 144 -7.84 7.72 18.61
N ALA A 145 -8.88 7.43 17.83
CA ALA A 145 -10.23 7.29 18.36
C ALA A 145 -10.46 5.95 19.07
N ASN A 146 -9.46 5.06 19.11
CA ASN A 146 -9.55 3.85 19.90
C ASN A 146 -9.74 4.19 21.40
N PRO A 147 -10.71 3.59 22.10
CA PRO A 147 -10.95 3.86 23.51
C PRO A 147 -9.71 3.71 24.41
N ILE A 148 -8.74 2.86 24.04
CA ILE A 148 -7.48 2.71 24.79
C ILE A 148 -6.68 4.03 24.86
N CYS A 149 -6.82 4.92 23.87
CA CYS A 149 -6.17 6.22 23.84
C CYS A 149 -6.91 7.29 24.66
N SER A 150 -8.09 6.98 25.21
CA SER A 150 -8.84 7.92 26.05
C SER A 150 -8.12 8.18 27.38
N PRO A 151 -8.28 9.37 27.99
CA PRO A 151 -7.68 9.66 29.30
C PRO A 151 -8.10 8.68 30.41
N MET A 152 -9.28 8.06 30.27
CA MET A 152 -9.77 7.07 31.22
C MET A 152 -9.06 5.73 31.09
N TYR A 153 -8.74 5.28 29.87
CA TYR A 153 -8.16 3.96 29.64
C TYR A 153 -6.64 3.99 29.51
N TRP A 154 -6.03 5.11 29.11
CA TRP A 154 -4.59 5.21 28.93
C TRP A 154 -3.83 5.37 30.26
N ARG A 155 -3.89 4.33 31.10
CA ARG A 155 -3.30 4.27 32.43
C ARG A 155 -2.78 2.86 32.73
N PRO A 156 -1.78 2.71 33.62
CA PRO A 156 -1.17 1.41 33.94
C PRO A 156 -2.19 0.34 34.34
N SER A 157 -3.21 0.70 35.11
CA SER A 157 -4.22 -0.25 35.60
C SER A 157 -5.02 -0.94 34.50
N THR A 158 -5.20 -0.30 33.33
CA THR A 158 -5.86 -0.92 32.16
C THR A 158 -5.01 -2.04 31.55
N PHE A 159 -3.69 -1.94 31.66
CA PHE A 159 -2.74 -2.88 31.09
C PHE A 159 -2.17 -3.86 32.13
N GLY A 160 -2.81 -4.00 33.29
CA GLY A 160 -2.36 -4.91 34.36
C GLY A 160 -1.15 -4.40 35.15
N GLY A 161 -0.95 -3.08 35.22
CA GLY A 161 0.13 -2.42 35.95
C GLY A 161 1.21 -1.83 35.04
N GLU A 162 2.28 -1.30 35.65
CA GLU A 162 3.36 -0.61 34.92
C GLU A 162 4.03 -1.50 33.87
N ARG A 163 4.20 -2.80 34.18
CA ARG A 163 4.88 -3.73 33.28
C ARG A 163 4.14 -3.91 31.96
N GLY A 164 2.82 -4.09 31.99
CA GLY A 164 2.03 -4.22 30.76
C GLY A 164 1.96 -2.92 29.98
N PHE A 165 1.93 -1.78 30.67
CA PHE A 165 1.94 -0.48 30.01
C PHE A 165 3.26 -0.17 29.33
N GLU A 166 4.39 -0.59 29.92
CA GLU A 166 5.72 -0.51 29.33
C GLU A 166 5.84 -1.32 28.04
N ILE A 167 5.23 -2.52 27.99
CA ILE A 167 5.18 -3.33 26.76
C ILE A 167 4.52 -2.55 25.62
N VAL A 168 3.37 -1.91 25.89
CA VAL A 168 2.67 -1.10 24.88
C VAL A 168 3.52 0.11 24.46
N LYS A 169 4.09 0.85 25.40
CA LYS A 169 4.89 2.07 25.13
C LYS A 169 6.18 1.79 24.37
N THR A 170 6.75 0.61 24.52
CA THR A 170 8.06 0.26 23.94
C THR A 170 7.99 -0.78 22.83
N ALA A 171 6.77 -1.10 22.36
CA ALA A 171 6.55 -2.05 21.28
C ALA A 171 7.21 -1.57 19.99
N THR A 172 7.89 -2.50 19.31
CA THR A 172 8.45 -2.30 17.96
C THR A 172 8.14 -3.53 17.13
N LEU A 173 8.15 -3.39 15.80
CA LEU A 173 7.96 -4.52 14.89
C LEU A 173 9.04 -5.60 15.13
N GLU A 174 10.29 -5.19 15.32
CA GLU A 174 11.40 -6.08 15.64
C GLU A 174 11.15 -6.86 16.95
N LYS A 175 10.78 -6.19 18.04
CA LYS A 175 10.46 -6.87 19.32
C LYS A 175 9.32 -7.87 19.17
N LEU A 176 8.28 -7.52 18.41
CA LEU A 176 7.14 -8.42 18.18
C LEU A 176 7.60 -9.74 17.55
N PHE A 177 8.47 -9.70 16.56
CA PHE A 177 8.94 -10.91 15.89
C PHE A 177 10.06 -11.61 16.68
N CYS A 178 11.13 -10.89 17.07
CA CYS A 178 12.28 -11.49 17.75
C CYS A 178 11.91 -12.13 19.09
N ALA A 179 10.95 -11.57 19.85
CA ALA A 179 10.55 -12.14 21.14
C ALA A 179 9.66 -13.39 21.01
N ASN A 180 9.05 -13.61 19.83
CA ASN A 180 8.11 -14.71 19.59
C ASN A 180 8.66 -15.79 18.62
N ILE A 181 9.90 -15.64 18.16
CA ILE A 181 10.59 -16.58 17.29
C ILE A 181 11.76 -17.19 18.05
N LYS A 182 11.84 -18.53 18.08
CA LYS A 182 12.97 -19.23 18.70
C LYS A 182 14.23 -19.10 17.84
N GLY A 183 15.38 -18.89 18.48
CA GLY A 183 16.69 -18.88 17.83
C GLY A 183 17.15 -17.49 17.40
N LYS A 184 17.92 -17.41 16.32
CA LYS A 184 18.44 -16.14 15.79
C LYS A 184 17.28 -15.30 15.25
N CYS A 185 17.22 -14.01 15.62
CA CYS A 185 16.21 -13.13 15.07
C CYS A 185 16.41 -12.94 13.55
N PRO A 186 15.36 -13.13 12.72
CA PRO A 186 15.44 -12.85 11.29
C PRO A 186 15.55 -11.35 10.99
N LEU A 187 15.78 -10.99 9.73
CA LEU A 187 15.54 -9.61 9.30
C LEU A 187 14.05 -9.28 9.46
N VAL A 188 13.76 -8.18 10.16
CA VAL A 188 12.40 -7.65 10.36
C VAL A 188 12.41 -6.19 9.94
N SER A 189 11.83 -5.89 8.77
CA SER A 189 11.82 -4.53 8.25
C SER A 189 10.63 -4.28 7.33
N LEU A 190 10.19 -3.02 7.27
CA LEU A 190 9.25 -2.54 6.26
C LEU A 190 9.96 -1.92 5.04
N GLN A 191 11.29 -1.90 5.07
CA GLN A 191 12.16 -1.47 3.99
C GLN A 191 13.17 -2.59 3.69
N VAL A 192 13.27 -2.95 2.41
CA VAL A 192 14.23 -3.96 1.94
C VAL A 192 15.68 -3.48 2.13
N PRO A 193 16.62 -4.39 2.45
CA PRO A 193 17.98 -4.03 2.88
C PRO A 193 18.92 -3.64 1.72
N GLU A 194 18.63 -4.10 0.50
CA GLU A 194 19.47 -3.88 -0.68
C GLU A 194 18.75 -2.97 -1.68
N TYR A 195 19.45 -1.94 -2.14
CA TYR A 195 19.00 -1.12 -3.27
C TYR A 195 19.18 -1.90 -4.56
N VAL A 196 18.12 -2.00 -5.37
CA VAL A 196 18.15 -2.61 -6.70
C VAL A 196 17.81 -1.54 -7.73
N GLU A 197 18.41 -1.61 -8.92
CA GLU A 197 18.06 -0.71 -10.02
C GLU A 197 16.57 -0.91 -10.40
N GLY A 198 15.77 0.16 -10.37
CA GLY A 198 14.31 0.09 -10.49
C GLY A 198 13.56 0.13 -9.14
N ASP A 199 14.29 0.20 -8.02
CA ASP A 199 13.77 0.77 -6.78
C ASP A 199 13.20 2.14 -7.07
N THR A 200 12.26 2.61 -6.26
CA THR A 200 11.92 4.02 -6.26
C THR A 200 13.14 4.83 -5.87
N ASP A 201 13.95 5.16 -6.88
CA ASP A 201 14.85 6.27 -6.85
C ASP A 201 13.98 7.48 -6.55
N GLU A 202 14.23 8.08 -5.41
CA GLU A 202 13.60 9.32 -4.98
C GLU A 202 13.72 10.45 -6.03
N ALA A 203 14.53 10.27 -7.08
CA ALA A 203 14.73 11.21 -8.18
C ALA A 203 13.94 10.93 -9.49
N ASN A 204 13.48 9.71 -9.79
CA ASN A 204 12.97 9.38 -11.13
C ASN A 204 11.45 9.07 -11.17
N ASN A 205 10.74 9.80 -12.03
CA ASN A 205 9.40 9.42 -12.51
C ASN A 205 9.59 8.45 -13.69
N PHE A 206 8.90 7.31 -13.63
CA PHE A 206 9.11 6.05 -14.36
C PHE A 206 9.47 6.06 -15.87
N ASP A 207 10.21 5.01 -16.27
CA ASP A 207 10.12 4.33 -17.57
C ASP A 207 9.25 3.07 -17.41
N PHE A 208 8.20 2.89 -18.22
CA PHE A 208 7.21 1.81 -18.07
C PHE A 208 7.51 0.61 -18.99
N ARG A 209 7.25 -0.62 -18.52
CA ARG A 209 7.33 -1.82 -19.39
C ARG A 209 6.23 -1.78 -20.47
N PRO A 210 6.56 -2.09 -21.74
CA PRO A 210 5.57 -2.20 -22.81
C PRO A 210 4.46 -3.19 -22.46
N ARG A 211 3.26 -2.93 -22.97
CA ARG A 211 2.06 -3.76 -22.73
C ARG A 211 2.25 -5.21 -23.23
N ASP A 212 3.16 -5.38 -24.16
CA ASP A 212 3.54 -6.60 -24.86
C ASP A 212 4.41 -7.52 -23.97
N GLU A 213 4.88 -7.03 -22.82
CA GLU A 213 5.67 -7.75 -21.82
C GLU A 213 4.87 -8.13 -20.55
N LEU A 214 3.55 -7.87 -20.53
CA LEU A 214 2.61 -8.23 -19.45
C LEU A 214 1.68 -9.39 -19.85
#